data_AF-X1LID7-F1
#
_entry.id   AF-X1LID7-F1
#
_cell.length_a   1.000
_cell.length_b   1.000
_cell.length_c   1.000
_cell.angle_alpha   90.00
_cell.angle_beta   90.00
_cell.angle_gamma   90.00
#
_symmetry.space_group_name_H-M   'P 1'
#
loop_
_entity.id
_entity.type
_entity.pdbx_description
1 polymer ?
#
loop_
_entity_poly.entity_id
_entity_poly.type
_entity_poly.pdbx_seq_one_letter_code
_entity_poly.pdbx_strand_id
1 'polypeptide(L)'
;TSSFELLVELMGDHASGTSFDALWAETNVVRRTTRHQIASLLAYYRCFECADEAAGLWACSPELVREGGREELEEYVIRPVGEEEEE
;
A
#
# COMPACT_ATOMS: atom_id res chain seq x y z
N THR A 1 13.77 2.82 -2.04
CA THR A 1 12.46 2.66 -1.39
C THR A 1 11.39 3.10 -2.36
N SER A 2 10.49 2.22 -2.78
CA SER A 2 9.28 2.54 -3.55
C SER A 2 8.12 2.89 -2.61
N SER A 3 7.02 3.43 -3.13
CA SER A 3 5.80 3.62 -2.33
C SER A 3 5.26 2.29 -1.79
N PHE A 4 5.44 1.20 -2.53
CA PHE A 4 5.11 -0.16 -2.05
C PHE A 4 5.93 -0.56 -0.83
N GLU A 5 7.27 -0.47 -0.93
CA GLU A 5 8.17 -0.83 0.17
C GLU A 5 7.88 -0.02 1.44
N LEU A 6 7.59 1.27 1.28
CA LEU A 6 7.19 2.13 2.40
C LEU A 6 5.89 1.66 3.06
N LEU A 7 4.88 1.25 2.28
CA LEU A 7 3.62 0.75 2.83
C LEU A 7 3.80 -0.58 3.58
N VAL A 8 4.65 -1.47 3.06
CA VAL A 8 5.00 -2.74 3.72
C VAL A 8 5.72 -2.47 5.05
N GLU A 9 6.69 -1.56 5.07
CA GLU A 9 7.41 -1.16 6.29
C GLU A 9 6.45 -0.57 7.34
N LEU A 10 5.64 0.42 6.95
CA LEU A 10 4.68 1.06 7.87
C LEU A 10 3.68 0.06 8.44
N MET A 11 3.08 -0.79 7.61
CA MET A 11 2.14 -1.81 8.11
C MET A 11 2.81 -2.89 8.94
N GLY A 12 4.10 -3.19 8.69
CA GLY A 12 4.88 -4.11 9.52
C GLY A 12 5.01 -3.65 10.98
N ASP A 13 5.02 -2.34 11.21
CA ASP A 13 5.03 -1.75 12.55
C ASP A 13 3.65 -1.82 13.25
N HIS A 14 2.57 -2.11 12.51
CA HIS A 14 1.20 -2.20 12.99
C HIS A 14 0.69 -3.65 13.06
N ALA A 15 1.03 -4.36 14.15
CA ALA A 15 0.66 -5.77 14.34
C ALA A 15 -0.87 -6.07 14.26
N SER A 16 -1.72 -5.09 14.53
CA SER A 16 -3.19 -5.23 14.45
C SER A 16 -3.81 -4.62 13.18
N GLY A 17 -2.96 -4.20 12.24
CA GLY A 17 -3.36 -3.38 11.10
C GLY A 17 -3.53 -1.90 11.46
N THR A 18 -3.79 -1.09 10.45
CA THR A 18 -3.92 0.37 10.55
C THR A 18 -5.08 0.87 9.69
N SER A 19 -5.66 2.00 10.07
CA SER A 19 -6.73 2.62 9.27
C SER A 19 -6.18 3.21 7.97
N PHE A 20 -7.00 3.27 6.92
CA PHE A 20 -6.62 3.90 5.66
C PHE A 20 -6.15 5.35 5.82
N ASP A 21 -6.83 6.14 6.67
CA ASP A 21 -6.45 7.54 6.89
C ASP A 21 -5.11 7.69 7.61
N ALA A 22 -4.81 6.81 8.57
CA ALA A 22 -3.50 6.80 9.25
C ALA A 22 -2.38 6.42 8.28
N LEU A 23 -2.57 5.34 7.53
CA LEU A 23 -1.63 4.88 6.51
C LEU A 23 -1.34 5.98 5.47
N TRP A 24 -2.40 6.64 4.98
CA TRP A 24 -2.25 7.76 4.06
C TRP A 24 -1.50 8.92 4.71
N ALA A 25 -1.84 9.30 5.94
CA ALA A 25 -1.19 10.41 6.63
C ALA A 25 0.32 10.17 6.80
N GLU A 26 0.71 8.99 7.27
CA GLU A 26 2.10 8.60 7.47
C GLU A 26 2.87 8.56 6.15
N THR A 27 2.29 7.93 5.11
CA THR A 27 2.90 7.89 3.78
C THR A 27 3.04 9.28 3.16
N ASN A 28 2.02 10.14 3.32
CA ASN A 28 1.99 11.48 2.76
C ASN A 28 3.01 12.42 3.41
N VAL A 29 3.35 12.22 4.69
CA VAL A 29 4.44 12.96 5.37
C VAL A 29 5.78 12.67 4.67
N VAL A 30 6.00 11.43 4.23
CA VAL A 30 7.26 11.02 3.60
C VAL A 30 7.32 11.34 2.10
N ARG A 31 6.25 11.04 1.35
CA ARG A 31 6.25 11.06 -0.14
C ARG A 31 5.22 11.96 -0.81
N ARG A 32 4.44 12.73 -0.05
CA ARG A 32 3.39 13.62 -0.60
C ARG A 32 2.42 12.89 -1.54
N THR A 33 1.85 11.78 -1.06
CA THR A 33 0.90 10.96 -1.81
C THR A 33 -0.55 11.43 -1.63
N THR A 34 -1.36 11.16 -2.63
CA THR A 34 -2.82 11.32 -2.57
C THR A 34 -3.48 10.05 -2.05
N ARG A 35 -4.70 10.17 -1.52
CA ARG A 35 -5.51 9.01 -1.12
C ARG A 35 -5.73 8.01 -2.27
N HIS A 36 -5.94 8.52 -3.49
CA HIS A 36 -6.14 7.67 -4.67
C HIS A 36 -4.90 6.82 -4.98
N GLN A 37 -3.69 7.37 -4.81
CA GLN A 37 -2.45 6.61 -5.00
C GLN A 37 -2.37 5.46 -4.00
N ILE A 38 -2.60 5.74 -2.72
CA ILE A 38 -2.60 4.68 -1.68
C ILE A 38 -3.67 3.63 -1.97
N ALA A 39 -4.90 4.05 -2.29
CA ALA A 39 -5.97 3.13 -2.62
C ALA A 39 -5.64 2.24 -3.84
N SER A 40 -5.01 2.80 -4.87
CA SER A 40 -4.59 2.02 -6.05
C SER A 40 -3.54 0.97 -5.71
N LEU A 41 -2.56 1.30 -4.85
CA LEU A 41 -1.53 0.35 -4.40
C LEU A 41 -2.12 -0.74 -3.51
N LEU A 42 -3.01 -0.38 -2.58
CA LEU A 42 -3.71 -1.33 -1.72
C LEU A 42 -4.56 -2.33 -2.52
N ALA A 43 -5.19 -1.87 -3.59
CA ALA A 43 -5.97 -2.75 -4.47
C ALA A 43 -5.06 -3.65 -5.34
N TYR A 44 -3.95 -3.09 -5.84
CA TYR A 44 -3.04 -3.77 -6.76
C TYR A 44 -2.21 -4.87 -6.09
N TYR A 45 -1.56 -4.62 -4.96
CA TYR A 45 -0.69 -5.62 -4.34
C TYR A 45 -1.47 -6.65 -3.54
N ARG A 46 -1.17 -7.94 -3.76
CA ARG A 46 -1.88 -9.06 -3.12
C ARG A 46 -1.68 -9.13 -1.61
N CYS A 47 -0.58 -8.57 -1.11
CA CYS A 47 -0.24 -8.62 0.30
C CYS A 47 -1.06 -7.69 1.19
N PHE A 48 -1.79 -6.72 0.62
CA PHE A 48 -2.62 -5.83 1.41
C PHE A 48 -4.03 -6.38 1.54
N GLU A 49 -4.48 -6.55 2.78
CA GLU A 49 -5.78 -7.13 3.11
C GLU A 49 -6.48 -6.33 4.21
N CYS A 50 -7.82 -6.37 4.20
CA CYS A 50 -8.61 -5.87 5.30
C CYS A 50 -8.56 -6.88 6.45
N ALA A 51 -7.76 -6.60 7.47
CA ALA A 51 -7.65 -7.44 8.67
C ALA A 51 -8.96 -7.46 9.48
N ASP A 52 -9.66 -6.33 9.52
CA ASP A 52 -10.98 -6.20 10.14
C ASP A 52 -11.85 -5.29 9.29
N GLU A 53 -12.82 -5.88 8.58
CA GLU A 53 -13.77 -5.15 7.73
C GLU A 53 -14.70 -4.24 8.54
N ALA A 54 -15.06 -4.60 9.77
CA ALA A 54 -15.94 -3.80 10.61
C ALA A 54 -15.21 -2.58 11.18
N ALA A 55 -13.92 -2.72 11.47
CA ALA A 55 -13.06 -1.63 11.94
C ALA A 55 -12.38 -0.85 10.79
N GLY A 56 -12.40 -1.37 9.56
CA GLY A 56 -11.74 -0.74 8.40
C GLY A 56 -10.22 -0.74 8.50
N LEU A 57 -9.64 -1.79 9.10
CA LEU A 57 -8.20 -1.91 9.31
C LEU A 57 -7.55 -2.70 8.18
N TRP A 58 -6.45 -2.16 7.67
CA TRP A 58 -5.60 -2.77 6.65
C TRP A 58 -4.35 -3.37 7.30
N ALA A 59 -3.96 -4.55 6.85
CA ALA A 59 -2.72 -5.20 7.24
C ALA A 59 -1.93 -5.66 6.01
N CYS A 60 -0.66 -5.99 6.23
CA CYS A 60 0.21 -6.55 5.22
C CYS A 60 0.55 -8.01 5.58
N SER A 61 0.21 -8.94 4.69
CA SER A 61 0.52 -10.36 4.79
C SER A 61 1.95 -10.62 4.28
N PRO A 62 2.93 -10.95 5.16
CA PRO A 62 4.35 -11.06 4.77
C PRO A 62 4.62 -12.17 3.76
N GLU A 63 3.79 -13.21 3.76
CA GLU A 63 3.89 -14.36 2.86
C GLU A 63 3.63 -13.95 1.40
N LEU A 64 2.72 -12.99 1.20
CA LEU A 64 2.26 -12.53 -0.10
C LEU A 64 3.07 -11.36 -0.67
N VAL A 65 3.98 -10.77 0.12
CA VAL A 65 4.82 -9.62 -0.31
C VAL A 65 5.62 -9.95 -1.58
N ARG A 66 6.03 -11.22 -1.74
CA ARG A 66 6.80 -11.68 -2.91
C ARG A 66 5.94 -12.09 -4.10
N GLU A 67 4.63 -12.20 -3.95
CA GLU A 67 3.71 -12.59 -5.03
C GLU A 67 3.41 -11.43 -5.98
N GLY A 68 3.78 -10.19 -5.61
CA GLY A 68 3.65 -9.02 -6.45
C GLY A 68 2.21 -8.51 -6.59
N GLY A 69 1.96 -7.85 -7.72
CA GLY A 69 0.70 -7.21 -8.03
C GLY A 69 -0.33 -8.13 -8.69
N ARG A 70 -1.57 -7.65 -8.73
CA ARG A 70 -2.65 -8.18 -9.56
C ARG A 70 -2.51 -7.56 -10.95
N GLU A 71 -2.00 -8.32 -11.92
CA GLU A 71 -1.74 -7.87 -13.29
C GLU A 71 -2.97 -7.19 -13.91
N GLU A 72 -4.18 -7.69 -13.62
CA GLU A 72 -5.44 -7.13 -14.10
C GLU A 72 -5.75 -5.71 -13.59
N LEU A 73 -5.04 -5.26 -12.54
CA LEU A 73 -5.21 -3.93 -11.94
C LEU A 73 -4.08 -2.96 -12.29
N GLU A 74 -3.08 -3.40 -13.07
CA GLU A 74 -1.88 -2.60 -13.35
C GLU A 74 -2.20 -1.25 -14.01
N GLU A 75 -3.16 -1.22 -14.93
CA GLU A 75 -3.60 0.02 -15.61
C GLU A 75 -4.23 1.06 -14.66
N TYR A 76 -4.67 0.63 -13.47
CA TYR A 76 -5.29 1.49 -12.46
C TYR A 76 -4.30 1.96 -11.39
N VAL A 77 -3.04 1.51 -11.43
CA VAL A 77 -2.02 1.93 -10.47
C VAL A 77 -1.63 3.37 -10.72
N ILE A 78 -1.85 4.23 -9.72
CA ILE A 78 -1.48 5.64 -9.80
C ILE A 78 -0.10 5.77 -9.15
N ARG A 79 0.95 5.83 -9.97
CA ARG A 79 2.32 6.02 -9.49
C ARG A 79 2.60 7.50 -9.18
N PRO A 80 3.37 7.81 -8.13
CA PRO A 80 3.88 9.16 -7.89
C PRO A 80 4.75 9.63 -9.06
N VAL A 81 4.67 10.92 -9.37
CA VAL A 81 5.57 11.55 -10.36
C VAL A 81 7.01 11.41 -9.84
N GLY A 82 7.86 10.67 -10.55
CA GLY A 82 9.26 10.41 -10.17
C GLY A 82 9.58 8.98 -9.72
N GLU A 83 8.60 8.08 -9.65
CA GLU A 83 8.86 6.63 -9.59
C GLU A 83 8.91 6.08 -11.03
N GLU A 84 10.02 6.32 -11.73
CA GLU A 84 10.30 5.66 -13.02
C GLU A 84 10.74 4.21 -12.75
N GLU A 85 10.32 3.29 -13.63
CA GLU A 85 10.68 1.87 -13.60
C GLU A 85 12.21 1.76 -13.72
N GLU A 86 12.88 1.29 -12.67
CA GLU A 86 14.20 0.66 -12.86
C GLU A 86 13.93 -0.66 -13.59
N GLU A 87 14.07 -0.65 -14.93
CA GLU A 87 14.11 -1.83 -15.81
C GLU A 87 15.16 -2.85 -15.40
#